data_AF-A0A7X7V2D3-F1
#
_entry.id   AF-A0A7X7V2D3-F1
#
_cell.length_a   1.000
_cell.length_b   1.000
_cell.length_c   1.000
_cell.angle_alpha   90.00
_cell.angle_beta   90.00
_cell.angle_gamma   90.00
#
_symmetry.space_group_name_H-M   'P 1'
#
loop_
_entity.id
_entity.type
_entity.pdbx_description
1 polymer ?
#
loop_
_entity_poly.entity_id
_entity_poly.type
_entity_poly.pdbx_seq_one_letter_code
_entity_poly.pdbx_strand_id
1 'polypeptide(L)'
;MAYNIAFLTYDWNNEITGQFTQGIHRFIEDHPDTNVHVFTGFGSYRIAEEERPALQIFNLPYLTQYDGVVLQSNRNWNQKQKGKLVERACAQGVPVVSINYPIEGTVMVGTDNYQISYELTEHLITEHHCRSIAVIAGLPTSEESQKRKQAVIDCCAKYGIENVRVYGNAWDEKYGTQAAQEMIAEDAIPEGIVCANDHLAYGAETELIKNGIRVPEDVKITGFDNVSLSVAAPVRITTVDRDYPGMVYTALDVVMSLIGGGEIHDEIYTPAEIKYSCSCGCMGCANEMDEIKEKFLKANRFISSYNKLYKLLSMLLDKAGSIADIAEIVEHNAKEFRSGDIYVILNGLYLENFGNTNPIRHYGDHMVLVAMSQKDTMECDEKHIYETFSRELILPEEILQHKKLLQVYSLQAEETCIGYVVTDGFTAHMEYNFLETAFSLLGNSIERVRRASVMESLNSRLSKMYITDPLTGLYNRFGLEQKGRLLYDQLMKADKKAYICFIDIDNLKKINDVYGHECGDDAIIRTSQMISKGLRNAMSFAMRYGGDEFVAVGDTSMIDDLKAEQEEILEKDQKYPYQLSASIGEFTVDSEQTMTLQEAIEHADDIMYEAKKKKKMGRKD
;
A
#
# COMPACT_ATOMS: atom_id res chain seq x y z
N MET A 1 26.58 -15.55 18.77
CA MET A 1 25.21 -15.31 18.27
C MET A 1 25.13 -13.82 18.08
N ALA A 2 24.63 -13.36 16.93
CA ALA A 2 24.44 -11.94 16.71
C ALA A 2 23.18 -11.46 17.45
N TYR A 3 23.22 -10.27 18.02
CA TYR A 3 22.02 -9.63 18.60
C TYR A 3 21.15 -9.05 17.49
N ASN A 4 19.83 -9.14 17.61
CA ASN A 4 18.88 -8.56 16.66
C ASN A 4 18.12 -7.41 17.32
N ILE A 5 18.25 -6.20 16.77
CA ILE A 5 17.52 -5.03 17.25
C ILE A 5 16.47 -4.61 16.21
N ALA A 6 15.23 -4.41 16.66
CA ALA A 6 14.19 -3.81 15.83
C ALA A 6 14.17 -2.30 16.05
N PHE A 7 14.35 -1.52 14.98
CA PHE A 7 14.23 -0.07 15.02
C PHE A 7 12.91 0.34 14.35
N LEU A 8 11.95 0.84 15.10
CA LEU A 8 10.62 1.19 14.61
C LEU A 8 10.52 2.70 14.42
N THR A 9 10.23 3.15 13.20
CA THR A 9 10.12 4.57 12.88
C THR A 9 8.96 4.87 11.94
N TYR A 10 8.35 6.03 12.12
CA TYR A 10 7.16 6.48 11.40
C TYR A 10 7.39 7.81 10.64
N ASP A 11 8.52 8.47 10.86
CA ASP A 11 8.71 9.83 10.39
C ASP A 11 10.19 10.13 10.12
N TRP A 12 10.46 10.39 8.85
CA TRP A 12 11.77 10.62 8.27
C TRP A 12 11.69 11.97 7.53
N ASN A 13 11.89 13.09 8.24
CA ASN A 13 12.08 14.37 7.55
C ASN A 13 13.34 14.26 6.68
N ASN A 14 13.24 14.51 5.37
CA ASN A 14 14.36 14.44 4.43
C ASN A 14 15.68 15.06 4.94
N GLU A 15 15.63 16.15 5.71
CA GLU A 15 16.83 16.80 6.27
C GLU A 15 17.43 16.06 7.49
N ILE A 16 16.60 15.37 8.26
CA ILE A 16 16.98 14.65 9.50
C ILE A 16 17.27 13.17 9.20
N THR A 17 16.64 12.61 8.17
CA THR A 17 16.76 11.20 7.78
C THR A 17 18.19 10.76 7.53
N GLY A 18 18.93 11.54 6.75
CA GLY A 18 20.35 11.24 6.48
C GLY A 18 21.19 11.19 7.76
N GLN A 19 20.80 11.93 8.80
CA GLN A 19 21.51 11.96 10.07
C GLN A 19 21.19 10.75 10.95
N PHE A 20 19.94 10.29 11.00
CA PHE A 20 19.57 9.06 11.72
C PHE A 20 20.26 7.82 11.13
N THR A 21 20.26 7.72 9.81
CA THR A 21 21.02 6.71 9.07
C THR A 21 22.49 6.64 9.47
N GLN A 22 23.15 7.80 9.61
CA GLN A 22 24.55 7.86 10.01
C GLN A 22 24.77 7.30 11.42
N GLY A 23 23.86 7.57 12.35
CA GLY A 23 23.89 7.00 13.70
C GLY A 23 23.82 5.47 13.70
N ILE A 24 22.92 4.89 12.90
CA ILE A 24 22.80 3.43 12.75
C ILE A 24 24.07 2.82 12.13
N HIS A 25 24.59 3.44 11.06
CA HIS A 25 25.81 2.94 10.41
C HIS A 25 27.00 2.93 11.36
N ARG A 26 27.23 4.05 12.06
CA ARG A 26 28.28 4.15 13.07
C ARG A 26 28.13 3.07 14.14
N PHE A 27 26.90 2.85 14.63
CA PHE A 27 26.64 1.84 15.65
C PHE A 27 26.99 0.42 15.16
N ILE A 28 26.62 0.06 13.93
CA ILE A 28 26.92 -1.27 13.35
C ILE A 28 28.42 -1.45 13.09
N GLU A 29 29.13 -0.39 12.71
CA GLU A 29 30.59 -0.40 12.57
C GLU A 29 31.27 -0.69 13.92
N ASP A 30 30.78 -0.08 15.01
CA ASP A 30 31.30 -0.27 16.36
C ASP A 30 30.83 -1.61 17.00
N HIS A 31 29.70 -2.16 16.55
CA HIS A 31 29.08 -3.40 17.06
C HIS A 31 28.87 -4.45 15.96
N PRO A 32 29.94 -5.10 15.47
CA PRO A 32 29.86 -6.00 14.33
C PRO A 32 29.02 -7.27 14.56
N ASP A 33 28.74 -7.64 15.82
CA ASP A 33 27.90 -8.78 16.19
C ASP A 33 26.42 -8.41 16.37
N THR A 34 25.97 -7.28 15.82
CA THR A 34 24.58 -6.82 15.94
C THR A 34 23.96 -6.60 14.57
N ASN A 35 22.74 -7.08 14.40
CA ASN A 35 21.87 -6.83 13.27
C ASN A 35 20.81 -5.79 13.67
N VAL A 36 20.54 -4.83 12.78
CA VAL A 36 19.51 -3.81 12.99
C VAL A 36 18.50 -3.89 11.85
N HIS A 37 17.24 -4.18 12.18
CA HIS A 37 16.13 -4.19 11.22
C HIS A 37 15.24 -2.97 11.47
N VAL A 38 15.24 -2.05 10.50
CA VAL A 38 14.54 -0.78 10.59
C VAL A 38 13.19 -0.89 9.89
N PHE A 39 12.10 -0.80 10.64
CA PHE A 39 10.73 -0.85 10.13
C PHE A 39 10.19 0.57 9.97
N THR A 40 9.84 0.95 8.75
CA THR A 40 9.41 2.29 8.39
C THR A 40 7.94 2.30 7.96
N GLY A 41 7.10 2.97 8.75
CA GLY A 41 5.73 3.30 8.36
C GLY A 41 5.70 4.67 7.68
N PHE A 42 5.33 4.73 6.40
CA PHE A 42 5.24 6.00 5.68
C PHE A 42 4.11 6.88 6.25
N GLY A 43 4.49 7.97 6.93
CA GLY A 43 3.58 8.94 7.56
C GLY A 43 3.66 10.33 6.94
N SER A 44 2.55 11.08 6.95
CA SER A 44 2.51 12.50 6.56
C SER A 44 2.19 13.38 7.75
N TYR A 45 2.89 14.51 7.89
CA TYR A 45 2.67 15.54 8.93
C TYR A 45 1.25 16.13 8.97
N ARG A 46 0.46 15.96 7.89
CA ARG A 46 -0.79 16.71 7.69
C ARG A 46 -2.07 15.96 8.06
N ILE A 47 -1.99 14.66 8.35
CA ILE A 47 -3.18 13.83 8.49
C ILE A 47 -3.01 12.95 9.73
N ALA A 48 -3.62 13.38 10.84
CA ALA A 48 -3.84 12.55 12.00
C ALA A 48 -5.05 11.64 11.73
N GLU A 49 -4.82 10.53 11.04
CA GLU A 49 -5.85 9.51 10.84
C GLU A 49 -5.49 8.24 11.61
N GLU A 50 -6.44 7.78 12.40
CA GLU A 50 -6.37 6.53 13.16
C GLU A 50 -6.33 5.36 12.17
N GLU A 51 -5.45 4.39 12.44
CA GLU A 51 -5.38 3.10 11.72
C GLU A 51 -4.96 3.14 10.23
N ARG A 52 -3.92 3.91 9.89
CA ARG A 52 -3.25 3.73 8.59
C ARG A 52 -2.71 2.31 8.43
N PRO A 53 -2.93 1.63 7.29
CA PRO A 53 -2.31 0.33 7.04
C PRO A 53 -0.78 0.37 7.09
N ALA A 54 -0.17 1.54 6.89
CA ALA A 54 1.28 1.75 6.95
C ALA A 54 1.84 1.41 8.33
N LEU A 55 1.04 1.59 9.39
CA LEU A 55 1.40 1.26 10.76
C LEU A 55 1.37 -0.24 11.04
N GLN A 56 0.76 -1.05 10.15
CA GLN A 56 0.81 -2.51 10.28
C GLN A 56 2.23 -3.04 10.17
N ILE A 57 3.16 -2.29 9.57
CA ILE A 57 4.57 -2.65 9.51
C ILE A 57 5.18 -2.87 10.90
N PHE A 58 4.66 -2.21 11.94
CA PHE A 58 5.10 -2.40 13.33
C PHE A 58 4.52 -3.66 14.00
N ASN A 59 3.56 -4.31 13.34
CA ASN A 59 3.09 -5.63 13.70
C ASN A 59 3.85 -6.72 12.94
N LEU A 60 4.51 -6.42 11.82
CA LEU A 60 5.27 -7.40 11.03
C LEU A 60 6.28 -8.20 11.87
N PRO A 61 7.21 -7.59 12.63
CA PRO A 61 8.19 -8.33 13.41
C PRO A 61 7.56 -9.04 14.61
N TYR A 62 7.88 -10.31 14.79
CA TYR A 62 7.65 -10.99 16.06
C TYR A 62 8.71 -10.52 17.05
N LEU A 63 8.30 -9.68 18.01
CA LEU A 63 9.25 -9.07 18.95
C LEU A 63 10.05 -10.10 19.77
N THR A 64 9.53 -11.32 19.96
CA THR A 64 10.26 -12.44 20.58
C THR A 64 11.51 -12.90 19.83
N GLN A 65 11.69 -12.49 18.57
CA GLN A 65 12.90 -12.77 17.79
C GLN A 65 13.95 -11.67 17.87
N TYR A 66 13.64 -10.59 18.59
CA TYR A 66 14.52 -9.45 18.77
C TYR A 66 14.95 -9.38 20.23
N ASP A 67 16.22 -9.06 20.42
CA ASP A 67 16.81 -8.87 21.75
C ASP A 67 16.47 -7.50 22.32
N GLY A 68 16.15 -6.53 21.47
CA GLY A 68 15.75 -5.19 21.89
C GLY A 68 15.03 -4.40 20.81
N VAL A 69 14.34 -3.34 21.25
CA VAL A 69 13.56 -2.45 20.37
C VAL A 69 13.97 -1.00 20.60
N VAL A 70 14.28 -0.29 19.52
CA VAL A 70 14.34 1.17 19.51
C VAL A 70 13.08 1.70 18.86
N LEU A 71 12.40 2.62 19.53
CA LEU A 71 11.14 3.21 19.09
C LEU A 71 11.33 4.71 18.87
N GLN A 72 11.43 5.11 17.61
CA GLN A 72 11.43 6.54 17.28
C GLN A 72 10.01 7.10 17.45
N SER A 73 9.82 7.87 18.51
CA SER A 73 8.50 8.28 18.98
C SER A 73 8.23 9.75 18.64
N ASN A 74 8.02 10.06 17.36
CA ASN A 74 7.49 11.36 16.96
C ASN A 74 5.95 11.36 17.04
N ARG A 75 5.34 12.54 17.19
CA ARG A 75 3.93 12.71 17.59
C ARG A 75 2.85 12.19 16.62
N ASN A 76 3.19 11.88 15.37
CA ASN A 76 2.21 11.48 14.35
C ASN A 76 1.71 10.04 14.49
N TRP A 77 2.30 9.25 15.40
CA TRP A 77 1.85 7.92 15.76
C TRP A 77 1.11 7.95 17.11
N ASN A 78 -0.13 7.44 17.12
CA ASN A 78 -1.05 7.43 18.25
C ASN A 78 -0.40 6.87 19.54
N GLN A 79 -0.46 7.64 20.64
CA GLN A 79 0.13 7.29 21.93
C GLN A 79 -0.39 5.93 22.47
N LYS A 80 -1.67 5.60 22.24
CA LYS A 80 -2.26 4.31 22.62
C LYS A 80 -1.65 3.14 21.85
N GLN A 81 -1.33 3.33 20.57
CA GLN A 81 -0.69 2.28 19.77
C GLN A 81 0.78 2.08 20.15
N LYS A 82 1.50 3.18 20.44
CA LYS A 82 2.85 3.11 21.00
C LYS A 82 2.87 2.38 22.35
N GLY A 83 1.99 2.76 23.27
CA GLY A 83 1.85 2.11 24.57
C GLY A 83 1.59 0.61 24.44
N LYS A 84 0.64 0.21 23.58
CA LYS A 84 0.38 -1.22 23.30
C LYS A 84 1.60 -1.97 22.75
N LEU A 85 2.42 -1.33 21.92
CA LEU A 85 3.63 -1.94 21.39
C LEU A 85 4.67 -2.14 22.48
N VAL A 86 4.87 -1.13 23.34
CA VAL A 86 5.75 -1.21 24.50
C VAL A 86 5.25 -2.28 25.48
N GLU A 87 3.97 -2.27 25.85
CA GLU A 87 3.34 -3.29 26.69
C GLU A 87 3.57 -4.71 26.14
N ARG A 88 3.41 -4.91 24.83
CA ARG A 88 3.67 -6.19 24.16
C ARG A 88 5.13 -6.60 24.24
N ALA A 89 6.07 -5.68 24.03
CA ALA A 89 7.50 -5.95 24.13
C ALA A 89 7.90 -6.29 25.58
N CYS A 90 7.48 -5.48 26.55
CA CYS A 90 7.73 -5.69 27.96
C CYS A 90 7.15 -7.02 28.46
N ALA A 91 5.93 -7.38 28.04
CA ALA A 91 5.31 -8.66 28.37
C ALA A 91 6.10 -9.88 27.85
N GLN A 92 6.92 -9.69 26.81
CA GLN A 92 7.79 -10.69 26.22
C GLN A 92 9.24 -10.60 26.74
N GLY A 93 9.52 -9.70 27.68
CA GLY A 93 10.86 -9.51 28.25
C GLY A 93 11.84 -8.78 27.33
N VAL A 94 11.35 -8.09 26.29
CA VAL A 94 12.18 -7.37 25.33
C VAL A 94 12.33 -5.90 25.77
N PRO A 95 13.55 -5.41 26.05
CA PRO A 95 13.78 -4.02 26.43
C PRO A 95 13.46 -3.05 25.28
N VAL A 96 12.90 -1.89 25.64
CA VAL A 96 12.52 -0.85 24.69
C VAL A 96 13.13 0.49 25.09
N VAL A 97 13.74 1.17 24.12
CA VAL A 97 14.20 2.56 24.25
C VAL A 97 13.37 3.44 23.33
N SER A 98 12.89 4.56 23.84
CA SER A 98 12.19 5.56 23.03
C SER A 98 13.13 6.71 22.66
N ILE A 99 12.95 7.26 21.45
CA ILE A 99 13.66 8.47 21.03
C ILE A 99 12.73 9.69 21.10
N ASN A 100 13.22 10.78 21.69
CA ASN A 100 12.60 12.12 21.84
C ASN A 100 11.33 12.23 22.68
N TYR A 101 10.63 11.13 22.94
CA TYR A 101 9.35 11.18 23.63
C TYR A 101 9.27 10.10 24.70
N PRO A 102 9.03 10.47 25.97
CA PRO A 102 8.97 9.51 27.05
C PRO A 102 7.74 8.61 26.89
N ILE A 103 7.94 7.31 27.06
CA ILE A 103 6.87 6.32 27.10
C ILE A 103 7.07 5.49 28.37
N GLU A 104 5.99 5.28 29.12
CA GLU A 104 6.02 4.46 30.33
C GLU A 104 6.58 3.06 30.02
N GLY A 105 7.54 2.60 30.82
CA GLY A 105 8.24 1.33 30.61
C GLY A 105 9.42 1.37 29.64
N THR A 106 9.85 2.57 29.20
CA THR A 106 11.02 2.75 28.32
C THR A 106 12.04 3.72 28.90
N VAL A 107 13.30 3.58 28.50
CA VAL A 107 14.33 4.63 28.68
C VAL A 107 14.19 5.61 27.52
N MET A 108 14.08 6.91 27.81
CA MET A 108 14.01 7.94 26.77
C MET A 108 15.41 8.48 26.44
N VAL A 109 15.78 8.46 25.16
CA VAL A 109 16.97 9.14 24.63
C VAL A 109 16.53 10.34 23.79
N GLY A 110 17.03 11.53 24.08
CA GLY A 110 16.59 12.72 23.36
C GLY A 110 17.39 13.97 23.66
N THR A 111 16.79 15.12 23.36
CA THR A 111 17.39 16.44 23.63
C THR A 111 16.76 17.05 24.88
N ASP A 112 17.57 17.66 25.75
CA ASP A 112 17.05 18.44 26.88
C ASP A 112 16.48 19.77 26.37
N ASN A 113 15.22 19.69 25.95
CA ASN A 113 14.47 20.78 25.38
C ASN A 113 14.26 21.94 26.37
N TYR A 114 14.29 21.68 27.68
CA TYR A 114 14.15 22.74 28.66
C TYR A 114 15.47 23.49 28.81
N GLN A 115 16.56 22.77 29.10
CA GLN A 115 17.85 23.38 29.39
C GLN A 115 18.38 24.21 28.21
N ILE A 116 18.36 23.67 26.99
CA ILE A 116 18.91 24.39 25.83
C ILE A 116 18.06 25.60 25.43
N SER A 117 16.73 25.55 25.60
CA SER A 117 15.86 26.72 25.39
C SER A 117 16.02 27.76 26.48
N TYR A 118 16.31 27.34 27.71
CA TYR A 118 16.63 28.22 28.82
C TYR A 118 17.91 29.00 28.50
N GLU A 119 18.98 28.31 28.10
CA GLU A 119 20.27 28.91 27.72
C GLU A 119 20.12 29.88 26.52
N LEU A 120 19.34 29.50 25.51
CA LEU A 120 19.05 30.35 24.35
C LEU A 120 18.30 31.63 24.76
N THR A 121 17.37 31.53 25.70
CA THR A 121 16.63 32.70 26.22
C THR A 121 17.54 33.56 27.09
N GLU A 122 18.35 32.94 27.95
CA GLU A 122 19.31 33.62 28.82
C GLU A 122 20.29 34.44 27.98
N HIS A 123 20.77 33.90 26.87
CA HIS A 123 21.61 34.60 25.90
C HIS A 123 20.98 35.92 25.39
N LEU A 124 19.69 35.92 25.00
CA LEU A 124 19.02 37.16 24.57
C LEU A 124 18.95 38.19 25.70
N ILE A 125 18.78 37.74 26.94
CA ILE A 125 18.62 38.61 28.11
C ILE A 125 19.97 39.15 28.60
N THR A 126 21.02 38.32 28.64
CA THR A 126 22.32 38.68 29.23
C THR A 126 23.22 39.36 28.23
N GLU A 127 23.39 38.78 27.04
CA GLU A 127 24.33 39.27 26.01
C GLU A 127 23.72 40.40 25.17
N HIS A 128 22.43 40.29 24.87
CA HIS A 128 21.72 41.26 24.04
C HIS A 128 20.84 42.23 24.81
N HIS A 129 20.80 42.10 26.15
CA HIS A 129 20.08 42.98 27.05
C HIS A 129 18.58 43.12 26.75
N CYS A 130 17.96 42.12 26.12
CA CYS A 130 16.52 42.09 25.92
C CYS A 130 15.79 42.06 27.28
N ARG A 131 14.77 42.89 27.42
CA ARG A 131 13.89 43.07 28.58
C ARG A 131 12.41 42.90 28.25
N SER A 132 12.07 42.83 26.96
CA SER A 132 10.76 42.38 26.48
C SER A 132 10.94 41.14 25.61
N ILE A 133 10.39 40.00 26.04
CA ILE A 133 10.49 38.71 25.34
C ILE A 133 9.10 38.17 25.02
N ALA A 134 8.92 37.66 23.80
CA ALA A 134 7.78 36.81 23.45
C ALA A 134 8.26 35.41 23.02
N VAL A 135 7.37 34.43 23.16
CA VAL A 135 7.56 33.07 22.67
C VAL A 135 6.52 32.74 21.61
N ILE A 136 6.96 32.18 20.49
CA ILE A 136 6.07 31.58 19.49
C ILE A 136 6.12 30.07 19.70
N ALA A 137 5.11 29.53 20.38
CA ALA A 137 5.05 28.13 20.75
C ALA A 137 4.53 27.24 19.60
N GLY A 138 4.98 25.99 19.62
CA GLY A 138 4.46 24.92 18.76
C GLY A 138 3.12 24.37 19.27
N LEU A 139 2.80 23.12 18.91
CA LEU A 139 1.54 22.49 19.32
C LEU A 139 1.42 22.42 20.87
N PRO A 140 0.28 22.84 21.46
CA PRO A 140 0.07 22.79 22.92
C PRO A 140 0.18 21.40 23.53
N THR A 141 -0.13 20.40 22.72
CA THR A 141 -0.10 19.01 23.14
C THR A 141 1.34 18.45 23.12
N SER A 142 2.29 19.08 22.41
CA SER A 142 3.69 18.64 22.35
C SER A 142 4.45 18.95 23.63
N GLU A 143 4.96 17.91 24.29
CA GLU A 143 5.79 18.03 25.48
C GLU A 143 7.08 18.81 25.20
N GLU A 144 7.73 18.56 24.06
CA GLU A 144 8.92 19.34 23.65
C GLU A 144 8.57 20.82 23.56
N SER A 145 7.46 21.18 22.90
CA SER A 145 7.04 22.58 22.81
C SER A 145 6.68 23.17 24.18
N GLN A 146 6.09 22.38 25.09
CA GLN A 146 5.77 22.86 26.44
C GLN A 146 7.03 23.07 27.26
N LYS A 147 8.00 22.14 27.22
CA LYS A 147 9.31 22.26 27.87
C LYS A 147 10.08 23.49 27.36
N ARG A 148 10.15 23.69 26.03
CA ARG A 148 10.77 24.89 25.42
C ARG A 148 10.08 26.18 25.87
N LYS A 149 8.75 26.24 25.80
CA LYS A 149 7.97 27.42 26.25
C LYS A 149 8.18 27.71 27.74
N GLN A 150 8.13 26.68 28.58
CA GLN A 150 8.28 26.82 30.02
C GLN A 150 9.68 27.34 30.37
N ALA A 151 10.73 26.85 29.70
CA ALA A 151 12.09 27.33 29.86
C ALA A 151 12.23 28.84 29.57
N VAL A 152 11.56 29.35 28.52
CA VAL A 152 11.54 30.79 28.21
C VAL A 152 10.90 31.58 29.35
N ILE A 153 9.75 31.12 29.84
CA ILE A 153 9.00 31.78 30.92
C ILE A 153 9.82 31.82 32.21
N ASP A 154 10.39 30.68 32.60
CA ASP A 154 11.16 30.55 33.85
C ASP A 154 12.47 31.36 33.79
N CYS A 155 13.13 31.38 32.62
CA CYS A 155 14.30 32.23 32.40
C CYS A 155 13.93 33.71 32.53
N CYS A 156 12.86 34.16 31.87
CA CYS A 156 12.39 35.54 31.98
C CYS A 156 12.06 35.92 33.43
N ALA A 157 11.40 35.03 34.18
CA ALA A 157 11.07 35.23 35.58
C ALA A 157 12.31 35.40 36.46
N LYS A 158 13.37 34.61 36.26
CA LYS A 158 14.66 34.76 36.98
C LYS A 158 15.27 36.15 36.79
N TYR A 159 15.12 36.73 35.61
CA TYR A 159 15.67 38.05 35.26
C TYR A 159 14.68 39.21 35.46
N GLY A 160 13.53 38.98 36.09
CA GLY A 160 12.54 40.01 36.41
C GLY A 160 11.74 40.53 35.22
N ILE A 161 11.69 39.77 34.11
CA ILE A 161 10.84 40.06 32.96
C ILE A 161 9.48 39.43 33.22
N GLU A 162 8.53 40.24 33.66
CA GLU A 162 7.15 39.83 33.91
C GLU A 162 6.31 39.91 32.62
N ASN A 163 5.30 39.04 32.49
CA ASN A 163 4.35 39.02 31.36
C ASN A 163 4.94 38.62 29.99
N VAL A 164 5.71 37.53 29.94
CA VAL A 164 6.13 36.90 28.67
C VAL A 164 4.90 36.57 27.83
N ARG A 165 4.83 37.13 26.63
CA ARG A 165 3.70 36.88 25.71
C ARG A 165 3.90 35.57 24.97
N VAL A 166 2.84 34.78 24.88
CA VAL A 166 2.84 33.49 24.21
C VAL A 166 1.93 33.58 22.99
N TYR A 167 2.51 33.37 21.82
CA TYR A 167 1.82 33.31 20.54
C TYR A 167 1.95 31.90 19.95
N GLY A 168 1.13 31.58 18.95
CA GLY A 168 1.25 30.35 18.18
C GLY A 168 0.79 29.08 18.90
N ASN A 169 0.33 28.11 18.11
CA ASN A 169 -0.14 26.81 18.61
C ASN A 169 0.09 25.67 17.60
N ALA A 170 1.07 25.83 16.69
CA ALA A 170 1.35 24.89 15.60
C ALA A 170 2.79 25.09 15.08
N TRP A 171 3.26 24.26 14.13
CA TRP A 171 4.68 24.18 13.75
C TRP A 171 5.05 24.83 12.40
N ASP A 172 4.06 25.14 11.56
CA ASP A 172 4.29 25.61 10.20
C ASP A 172 4.61 27.11 10.14
N GLU A 173 5.37 27.51 9.12
CA GLU A 173 5.71 28.91 8.78
C GLU A 173 4.51 29.87 8.88
N LYS A 174 3.35 29.47 8.34
CA LYS A 174 2.14 30.30 8.34
C LYS A 174 1.72 30.77 9.74
N TYR A 175 2.00 29.98 10.78
CA TYR A 175 1.67 30.34 12.16
C TYR A 175 2.70 31.28 12.78
N GLY A 176 3.97 31.20 12.35
CA GLY A 176 4.98 32.22 12.64
C GLY A 176 4.58 33.57 12.03
N THR A 177 4.15 33.56 10.77
CA THR A 177 3.61 34.76 10.09
C THR A 177 2.40 35.34 10.83
N GLN A 178 1.44 34.49 11.23
CA GLN A 178 0.27 34.94 11.98
C GLN A 178 0.66 35.58 13.32
N ALA A 179 1.57 34.95 14.08
CA ALA A 179 2.05 35.49 15.34
C ALA A 179 2.71 36.88 15.16
N ALA A 180 3.53 37.06 14.12
CA ALA A 180 4.10 38.36 13.79
C ALA A 180 3.02 39.40 13.43
N GLN A 181 1.98 39.02 12.67
CA GLN A 181 0.86 39.92 12.34
C GLN A 181 0.10 40.37 13.59
N GLU A 182 -0.12 39.44 14.54
CA GLU A 182 -0.74 39.75 15.83
C GLU A 182 0.11 40.74 16.62
N MET A 183 1.42 40.50 16.76
CA MET A 183 2.34 41.43 17.44
C MET A 183 2.37 42.84 16.81
N ILE A 184 2.32 42.91 15.47
CA ILE A 184 2.27 44.18 14.72
C ILE A 184 0.93 44.90 14.96
N ALA A 185 -0.19 44.17 14.88
CA ALA A 185 -1.52 44.74 15.06
C ALA A 185 -1.74 45.28 16.49
N GLU A 186 -1.09 44.66 17.48
CA GLU A 186 -1.08 45.09 18.87
C GLU A 186 -0.15 46.29 19.13
N ASP A 187 0.66 46.72 18.14
CA ASP A 187 1.75 47.70 18.27
C ASP A 187 2.72 47.34 19.41
N ALA A 188 3.09 46.06 19.46
CA ALA A 188 3.64 45.49 20.67
C ALA A 188 4.79 44.50 20.38
N ILE A 189 5.67 44.87 19.44
CA ILE A 189 6.85 44.09 19.07
C ILE A 189 7.82 43.97 20.27
N PRO A 190 8.21 42.76 20.69
CA PRO A 190 9.19 42.56 21.76
C PRO A 190 10.61 42.82 21.26
N GLU A 191 11.58 42.93 22.19
CA GLU A 191 12.99 43.06 21.84
C GLU A 191 13.61 41.71 21.44
N GLY A 192 13.02 40.60 21.91
CA GLY A 192 13.41 39.24 21.56
C GLY A 192 12.22 38.30 21.36
N ILE A 193 12.29 37.45 20.35
CA ILE A 193 11.33 36.40 20.04
C ILE A 193 12.03 35.05 20.08
N VAL A 194 11.53 34.14 20.93
CA VAL A 194 12.00 32.75 20.99
C VAL A 194 10.96 31.85 20.32
N CYS A 195 11.31 31.27 19.17
CA CYS A 195 10.40 30.38 18.44
C CYS A 195 10.67 28.92 18.80
N ALA A 196 9.60 28.13 18.83
CA ALA A 196 9.71 26.71 19.13
C ALA A 196 10.43 25.90 18.02
N ASN A 197 10.52 26.41 16.79
CA ASN A 197 11.32 25.82 15.70
C ASN A 197 11.72 26.90 14.66
N ASP A 198 12.58 26.51 13.73
CA ASP A 198 13.06 27.38 12.65
C ASP A 198 11.97 27.79 11.65
N HIS A 199 10.96 26.96 11.40
CA HIS A 199 9.86 27.30 10.49
C HIS A 199 9.03 28.47 11.03
N LEU A 200 8.72 28.45 12.33
CA LEU A 200 8.03 29.55 13.00
C LEU A 200 8.89 30.82 13.01
N ALA A 201 10.19 30.68 13.26
CA ALA A 201 11.13 31.80 13.21
C ALA A 201 11.17 32.45 11.83
N TYR A 202 11.34 31.67 10.76
CA TYR A 202 11.35 32.16 9.39
C TYR A 202 10.05 32.88 9.00
N GLY A 203 8.90 32.30 9.35
CA GLY A 203 7.59 32.89 9.05
C GLY A 203 7.35 34.22 9.77
N ALA A 204 7.77 34.31 11.04
CA ALA A 204 7.67 35.54 11.82
C ALA A 204 8.64 36.61 11.31
N GLU A 205 9.91 36.26 11.10
CA GLU A 205 10.97 37.14 10.60
C GLU A 205 10.59 37.77 9.25
N THR A 206 10.14 36.95 8.31
CA THR A 206 9.76 37.40 6.96
C THR A 206 8.66 38.45 7.01
N GLU A 207 7.66 38.25 7.87
CA GLU A 207 6.53 39.17 7.99
C GLU A 207 6.91 40.46 8.75
N LEU A 208 7.78 40.37 9.75
CA LEU A 208 8.32 41.54 10.44
C LEU A 208 9.12 42.43 9.46
N ILE A 209 10.05 41.83 8.71
CA ILE A 209 10.88 42.54 7.71
C ILE A 209 10.01 43.20 6.63
N LYS A 210 8.98 42.49 6.14
CA LYS A 210 8.04 43.01 5.15
C LYS A 210 7.27 44.24 5.65
N ASN A 211 7.06 44.37 6.96
CA ASN A 211 6.43 45.52 7.59
C ASN A 211 7.45 46.57 8.07
N GLY A 212 8.71 46.48 7.62
CA GLY A 212 9.75 47.48 7.90
C GLY A 212 10.43 47.34 9.26
N ILE A 213 10.17 46.27 10.00
CA ILE A 213 10.81 45.98 11.29
C ILE A 213 12.13 45.25 11.00
N ARG A 214 13.25 45.77 11.50
CA ARG A 214 14.58 45.23 11.22
C ARG A 214 14.97 44.14 12.21
N VAL A 215 15.54 43.07 11.67
CA VAL A 215 16.14 41.98 12.43
C VAL A 215 17.64 42.01 12.16
N PRO A 216 18.53 42.09 13.16
CA PRO A 216 18.30 42.02 14.62
C PRO A 216 18.10 43.38 15.33
N GLU A 217 18.10 44.51 14.61
CA GLU A 217 18.21 45.85 15.22
C GLU A 217 16.97 46.27 16.02
N ASP A 218 15.77 46.03 15.50
CA ASP A 218 14.52 46.38 16.18
C ASP A 218 13.99 45.19 17.00
N VAL A 219 14.19 43.97 16.51
CA VAL A 219 13.81 42.73 17.21
C VAL A 219 14.79 41.59 16.90
N LYS A 220 15.17 40.83 17.92
CA LYS A 220 15.98 39.61 17.77
C LYS A 220 15.07 38.40 17.68
N ILE A 221 15.41 37.43 16.83
CA ILE A 221 14.62 36.22 16.67
C ILE A 221 15.50 34.98 16.72
N THR A 222 15.00 33.92 17.36
CA THR A 222 15.69 32.63 17.47
C THR A 222 14.76 31.49 17.06
N GLY A 223 15.36 30.42 16.53
CA GLY A 223 14.68 29.20 16.12
C GLY A 223 15.17 27.97 16.88
N PHE A 224 14.84 26.80 16.34
CA PHE A 224 15.23 25.48 16.87
C PHE A 224 15.25 24.47 15.72
N ASP A 225 16.16 23.49 15.77
CA ASP A 225 16.36 22.36 14.85
C ASP A 225 17.42 22.55 13.72
N ASN A 226 17.94 23.77 13.50
CA ASN A 226 19.00 24.07 12.52
C ASN A 226 18.77 23.52 11.10
N VAL A 227 17.53 23.61 10.62
CA VAL A 227 17.13 23.13 9.28
C VAL A 227 17.66 24.03 8.16
N SER A 228 17.70 23.57 6.90
CA SER A 228 18.24 24.38 5.80
C SER A 228 17.53 25.73 5.63
N LEU A 229 16.26 25.81 6.03
CA LEU A 229 15.46 27.03 6.00
C LEU A 229 16.07 28.14 6.88
N SER A 230 16.59 27.82 8.07
CA SER A 230 17.18 28.84 8.96
C SER A 230 18.45 29.46 8.37
N VAL A 231 19.17 28.70 7.55
CA VAL A 231 20.33 29.18 6.79
C VAL A 231 19.93 30.07 5.62
N ALA A 232 18.82 29.77 4.96
CA ALA A 232 18.34 30.47 3.77
C ALA A 232 17.39 31.66 4.07
N ALA A 233 17.07 31.90 5.34
CA ALA A 233 16.22 32.99 5.79
C ALA A 233 16.78 34.38 5.38
N PRO A 234 15.94 35.43 5.28
CA PRO A 234 16.39 36.77 4.91
C PRO A 234 17.56 37.27 5.78
N VAL A 235 17.48 36.98 7.08
CA VAL A 235 18.53 37.14 8.08
C VAL A 235 18.74 35.77 8.72
N ARG A 236 19.94 35.20 8.55
CA ARG A 236 20.26 33.85 9.04
C ARG A 236 19.86 33.69 10.51
N ILE A 237 19.03 32.69 10.79
CA ILE A 237 18.40 32.51 12.09
C ILE A 237 19.39 31.86 13.07
N THR A 238 19.48 32.43 14.27
CA THR A 238 20.15 31.87 15.43
C THR A 238 19.28 30.74 15.98
N THR A 239 19.82 29.54 16.10
CA THR A 239 19.02 28.32 16.31
C THR A 239 19.75 27.30 17.18
N VAL A 240 19.11 26.18 17.45
CA VAL A 240 19.66 25.04 18.18
C VAL A 240 19.94 23.89 17.22
N ASP A 241 21.17 23.42 17.20
CA ASP A 241 21.61 22.25 16.45
C ASP A 241 21.63 21.03 17.37
N ARG A 242 21.12 19.91 16.87
CA ARG A 242 20.91 18.69 17.66
C ARG A 242 21.77 17.58 17.07
N ASP A 243 22.42 16.80 17.94
CA ASP A 243 23.18 15.63 17.51
C ASP A 243 22.26 14.44 17.19
N TYR A 244 21.51 14.53 16.08
CA TYR A 244 20.63 13.44 15.63
C TYR A 244 21.38 12.11 15.36
N PRO A 245 22.59 12.09 14.75
CA PRO A 245 23.36 10.85 14.62
C PRO A 245 23.75 10.25 15.98
N GLY A 246 24.25 11.08 16.90
CA GLY A 246 24.62 10.64 18.25
C GLY A 246 23.42 10.19 19.06
N MET A 247 22.25 10.79 18.88
CA MET A 247 21.00 10.36 19.52
C MET A 247 20.60 8.95 19.11
N VAL A 248 20.64 8.63 17.82
CA VAL A 248 20.33 7.27 17.33
C VAL A 248 21.38 6.26 17.78
N TYR A 249 22.65 6.62 17.70
CA TYR A 249 23.74 5.78 18.21
C TYR A 249 23.53 5.48 19.71
N THR A 250 23.27 6.50 20.51
CA THR A 250 23.06 6.39 21.97
C THR A 250 21.83 5.53 22.27
N ALA A 251 20.73 5.67 21.51
CA ALA A 251 19.56 4.83 21.71
C ALA A 251 19.84 3.34 21.47
N LEU A 252 20.60 3.01 20.41
CA LEU A 252 21.01 1.64 20.13
C LEU A 252 21.97 1.10 21.20
N ASP A 253 22.93 1.92 21.65
CA ASP A 253 23.89 1.59 22.71
C ASP A 253 23.19 1.34 24.07
N VAL A 254 22.19 2.16 24.40
CA VAL A 254 21.36 1.98 25.60
C VAL A 254 20.55 0.70 25.51
N VAL A 255 19.94 0.37 24.36
CA VAL A 255 19.26 -0.93 24.17
C VAL A 255 20.23 -2.08 24.43
N MET A 256 21.45 -2.02 23.90
CA MET A 256 22.47 -3.05 24.14
C MET A 256 22.85 -3.18 25.62
N SER A 257 22.99 -2.05 26.32
CA SER A 257 23.23 -2.05 27.77
C SER A 257 22.09 -2.73 28.52
N LEU A 258 20.83 -2.43 28.17
CA LEU A 258 19.65 -3.05 28.78
C LEU A 258 19.57 -4.56 28.51
N ILE A 259 19.91 -5.01 27.30
CA ILE A 259 20.03 -6.44 26.97
C ILE A 259 21.04 -7.13 27.90
N GLY A 260 22.16 -6.47 28.19
CA GLY A 260 23.19 -6.95 29.12
C GLY A 260 22.85 -6.86 30.60
N GLY A 261 21.66 -6.36 30.98
CA GLY A 261 21.26 -6.14 32.37
C GLY A 261 21.84 -4.88 33.01
N GLY A 262 22.17 -3.86 32.21
CA GLY A 262 22.64 -2.55 32.65
C GLY A 262 21.61 -1.75 33.45
N GLU A 263 22.04 -0.62 34.01
CA GLU A 263 21.17 0.26 34.79
C GLU A 263 20.08 0.91 33.93
N ILE A 264 18.88 1.03 34.50
CA ILE A 264 17.74 1.70 33.88
C ILE A 264 17.76 3.16 34.34
N HIS A 265 17.97 4.08 33.40
CA HIS A 265 17.74 5.51 33.58
C HIS A 265 16.39 5.89 32.99
N ASP A 266 15.67 6.83 33.59
CA ASP A 266 14.39 7.28 33.01
C ASP A 266 14.60 8.10 31.73
N GLU A 267 15.59 9.00 31.73
CA GLU A 267 15.90 9.92 30.63
C GLU A 267 17.42 10.07 30.42
N ILE A 268 17.86 10.04 29.17
CA ILE A 268 19.25 10.23 28.74
C ILE A 268 19.27 11.31 27.66
N TYR A 269 20.02 12.38 27.91
CA TYR A 269 20.10 13.52 27.00
C TYR A 269 21.39 13.50 26.17
N THR A 270 21.25 13.68 24.86
CA THR A 270 22.39 13.88 23.95
C THR A 270 22.74 15.36 23.81
N PRO A 271 23.99 15.69 23.44
CA PRO A 271 24.40 17.08 23.24
C PRO A 271 23.52 17.84 22.25
N ALA A 272 23.28 19.10 22.55
CA ALA A 272 22.71 20.10 21.65
C ALA A 272 23.48 21.41 21.84
N GLU A 273 23.60 22.20 20.78
CA GLU A 273 24.39 23.42 20.79
C GLU A 273 23.63 24.60 20.16
N ILE A 274 23.83 25.80 20.71
CA ILE A 274 23.28 27.01 20.12
C ILE A 274 24.19 27.45 18.96
N LYS A 275 23.62 27.49 17.75
CA LYS A 275 24.23 28.08 16.57
C LYS A 275 23.88 29.56 16.52
N TYR A 276 24.74 30.36 17.15
CA TYR A 276 24.68 31.83 17.06
C TYR A 276 24.78 32.28 15.61
N SER A 277 24.00 33.29 15.24
CA SER A 277 23.90 33.75 13.85
C SER A 277 23.53 35.23 13.76
N CYS A 278 23.03 35.65 12.60
CA CYS A 278 22.73 37.04 12.27
C CYS A 278 21.52 37.57 13.03
N SER A 279 20.49 36.73 13.24
CA SER A 279 19.20 37.18 13.78
C SER A 279 19.19 37.54 15.27
N CYS A 280 20.21 37.15 16.04
CA CYS A 280 20.45 37.69 17.39
C CYS A 280 21.47 38.85 17.38
N GLY A 281 22.26 38.98 16.30
CA GLY A 281 23.30 40.00 16.16
C GLY A 281 24.69 39.60 16.63
N CYS A 282 24.91 38.33 17.01
CA CYS A 282 26.24 37.82 17.38
C CYS A 282 27.19 37.66 16.21
N MET A 283 26.67 37.31 15.03
CA MET A 283 27.45 37.20 13.80
C MET A 283 27.03 38.27 12.81
N GLY A 284 27.99 38.76 12.01
CA GLY A 284 27.69 39.67 10.91
C GLY A 284 27.08 38.93 9.73
N CYS A 285 26.12 39.56 9.04
CA CYS A 285 25.46 39.06 7.82
C CYS A 285 26.39 39.05 6.60
N ALA A 286 27.63 38.59 6.73
CA ALA A 286 28.50 38.40 5.57
C ALA A 286 27.89 37.28 4.71
N ASN A 287 27.60 37.59 3.44
CA ASN A 287 26.96 36.69 2.48
C ASN A 287 27.60 35.28 2.47
N GLU A 288 27.03 34.33 3.20
CA GLU A 288 27.32 32.89 3.09
C GLU A 288 26.60 32.29 1.87
N MET A 289 26.71 33.02 0.76
CA MET A 289 26.10 32.70 -0.52
C MET A 289 26.49 31.29 -0.99
N ASP A 290 27.66 30.81 -0.58
CA ASP A 290 28.17 29.50 -1.00
C ASP A 290 27.49 28.32 -0.29
N GLU A 291 27.20 28.41 1.03
CA GLU A 291 26.42 27.38 1.74
C GLU A 291 24.99 27.31 1.18
N ILE A 292 24.35 28.47 0.98
CA ILE A 292 23.01 28.57 0.41
C ILE A 292 22.99 28.02 -1.02
N LYS A 293 23.95 28.40 -1.86
CA LYS A 293 24.09 27.85 -3.23
C LYS A 293 24.27 26.34 -3.20
N GLU A 294 25.09 25.81 -2.30
CA GLU A 294 25.31 24.37 -2.20
C GLU A 294 24.01 23.63 -1.84
N LYS A 295 23.31 24.08 -0.80
CA LYS A 295 22.01 23.51 -0.38
C LYS A 295 20.97 23.62 -1.48
N PHE A 296 20.87 24.77 -2.14
CA PHE A 296 19.96 24.99 -3.27
C PHE A 296 20.29 24.07 -4.47
N LEU A 297 21.56 23.92 -4.82
CA LEU A 297 21.99 23.03 -5.91
C LEU A 297 21.78 21.55 -5.57
N LYS A 298 21.94 21.15 -4.30
CA LYS A 298 21.57 19.80 -3.83
C LYS A 298 20.07 19.58 -3.96
N ALA A 299 19.24 20.48 -3.43
CA ALA A 299 17.78 20.39 -3.51
C ALA A 299 17.27 20.36 -4.96
N ASN A 300 17.79 21.21 -5.86
CA ASN A 300 17.38 21.18 -7.27
C ASN A 300 17.81 19.90 -8.00
N ARG A 301 19.02 19.40 -7.75
CA ARG A 301 19.47 18.12 -8.31
C ARG A 301 18.59 16.97 -7.81
N PHE A 302 18.18 17.01 -6.55
CA PHE A 302 17.21 16.08 -6.01
C PHE A 302 15.88 16.17 -6.73
N ILE A 303 15.21 17.33 -6.72
CA ILE A 303 13.89 17.53 -7.32
C ILE A 303 13.89 17.10 -8.80
N SER A 304 14.94 17.44 -9.54
CA SER A 304 15.09 17.03 -10.95
C SER A 304 15.23 15.50 -11.09
N SER A 305 16.08 14.87 -10.28
CA SER A 305 16.26 13.41 -10.28
C SER A 305 14.97 12.69 -9.88
N TYR A 306 14.32 13.17 -8.81
CA TYR A 306 13.05 12.68 -8.30
C TYR A 306 11.97 12.72 -9.37
N ASN A 307 11.75 13.87 -10.02
CA ASN A 307 10.71 14.03 -11.04
C ASN A 307 10.95 13.12 -12.25
N LYS A 308 12.22 12.98 -12.68
CA LYS A 308 12.58 12.10 -13.79
C LYS A 308 12.27 10.64 -13.47
N LEU A 309 12.65 10.20 -12.28
CA LEU A 309 12.49 8.82 -11.87
C LEU A 309 11.02 8.48 -11.55
N TYR A 310 10.31 9.36 -10.86
CA TYR A 310 8.87 9.25 -10.66
C TYR A 310 8.14 9.07 -11.98
N LYS A 311 8.45 9.90 -12.98
CA LYS A 311 7.84 9.82 -14.30
C LYS A 311 8.15 8.49 -14.99
N LEU A 312 9.39 8.01 -14.93
CA LEU A 312 9.80 6.72 -15.49
C LEU A 312 9.02 5.57 -14.83
N LEU A 313 9.08 5.46 -13.51
CA LEU A 313 8.41 4.40 -12.75
C LEU A 313 6.90 4.42 -12.97
N SER A 314 6.26 5.59 -12.90
CA SER A 314 4.83 5.74 -13.19
C SER A 314 4.48 5.24 -14.59
N MET A 315 5.23 5.65 -15.63
CA MET A 315 4.97 5.21 -17.01
C MET A 315 5.15 3.70 -17.22
N LEU A 316 6.13 3.09 -16.56
CA LEU A 316 6.39 1.66 -16.65
C LEU A 316 5.32 0.87 -15.90
N LEU A 317 5.07 1.24 -14.65
CA LEU A 317 4.10 0.58 -13.80
C LEU A 317 2.69 0.71 -14.38
N ASP A 318 2.31 1.80 -15.03
CA ASP A 318 1.00 1.95 -15.69
C ASP A 318 0.73 0.92 -16.80
N LYS A 319 1.79 0.38 -17.41
CA LYS A 319 1.67 -0.64 -18.47
C LYS A 319 1.64 -2.06 -17.95
N ALA A 320 1.94 -2.27 -16.67
CA ALA A 320 1.93 -3.60 -16.07
C ALA A 320 0.50 -4.17 -16.02
N GLY A 321 0.33 -5.36 -16.60
CA GLY A 321 -0.91 -6.13 -16.61
C GLY A 321 -0.91 -7.27 -15.59
N SER A 322 0.24 -7.63 -15.03
CA SER A 322 0.39 -8.71 -14.06
C SER A 322 1.34 -8.34 -12.91
N ILE A 323 1.34 -9.12 -11.81
CA ILE A 323 2.34 -8.98 -10.74
C ILE A 323 3.74 -9.30 -11.26
N ALA A 324 3.86 -10.25 -12.20
CA ALA A 324 5.13 -10.59 -12.83
C ALA A 324 5.72 -9.40 -13.60
N ASP A 325 4.89 -8.67 -14.36
CA ASP A 325 5.33 -7.46 -15.05
C ASP A 325 5.85 -6.40 -14.06
N ILE A 326 5.19 -6.27 -12.91
CA ILE A 326 5.62 -5.34 -11.84
C ILE A 326 6.96 -5.80 -11.24
N ALA A 327 7.12 -7.10 -10.99
CA ALA A 327 8.37 -7.68 -10.50
C ALA A 327 9.52 -7.39 -11.46
N GLU A 328 9.34 -7.68 -12.76
CA GLU A 328 10.33 -7.38 -13.81
C GLU A 328 10.69 -5.89 -13.85
N ILE A 329 9.70 -4.99 -13.71
CA ILE A 329 9.95 -3.55 -13.69
C ILE A 329 10.82 -3.18 -12.47
N VAL A 330 10.52 -3.70 -11.29
CA VAL A 330 11.33 -3.43 -10.08
C VAL A 330 12.74 -3.96 -10.26
N GLU A 331 12.90 -5.18 -10.75
CA GLU A 331 14.20 -5.84 -10.93
C GLU A 331 15.08 -5.11 -11.95
N HIS A 332 14.54 -4.77 -13.12
CA HIS A 332 15.28 -4.04 -14.15
C HIS A 332 15.61 -2.58 -13.77
N ASN A 333 14.83 -1.98 -12.85
CA ASN A 333 15.00 -0.60 -12.43
C ASN A 333 15.51 -0.47 -10.99
N ALA A 334 15.99 -1.56 -10.37
CA ALA A 334 16.46 -1.57 -8.98
C ALA A 334 17.53 -0.51 -8.71
N LYS A 335 18.43 -0.27 -9.67
CA LYS A 335 19.48 0.76 -9.60
C LYS A 335 18.92 2.17 -9.43
N GLU A 336 17.72 2.43 -9.94
CA GLU A 336 17.07 3.73 -9.83
C GLU A 336 16.57 4.00 -8.42
N PHE A 337 16.23 2.97 -7.63
CA PHE A 337 15.90 3.13 -6.22
C PHE A 337 17.09 3.60 -5.38
N ARG A 338 18.29 3.64 -5.99
CA ARG A 338 19.55 4.00 -5.34
C ARG A 338 19.73 3.24 -4.02
N SER A 339 19.23 2.02 -3.93
CA SER A 339 19.42 1.15 -2.77
C SER A 339 20.64 0.25 -2.99
N GLY A 340 20.97 -0.55 -1.96
CA GLY A 340 21.66 -1.80 -2.23
C GLY A 340 20.73 -2.78 -2.91
N ASP A 341 20.65 -3.99 -2.38
CA ASP A 341 19.69 -4.99 -2.80
C ASP A 341 18.26 -4.52 -2.48
N ILE A 342 17.31 -4.91 -3.33
CA ILE A 342 15.89 -4.64 -3.14
C ILE A 342 15.10 -5.94 -3.26
N TYR A 343 14.14 -6.13 -2.35
CA TYR A 343 13.27 -7.29 -2.29
C TYR A 343 11.83 -6.82 -2.15
N VAL A 344 10.93 -7.33 -2.97
CA VAL A 344 9.48 -7.08 -2.86
C VAL A 344 8.80 -8.33 -2.33
N ILE A 345 8.16 -8.20 -1.18
CA ILE A 345 7.50 -9.28 -0.49
C ILE A 345 6.01 -8.99 -0.43
N LEU A 346 5.19 -9.96 -0.84
CA LEU A 346 3.74 -9.89 -0.71
C LEU A 346 3.27 -10.70 0.49
N ASN A 347 2.24 -10.18 1.14
CA ASN A 347 1.53 -10.84 2.23
C ASN A 347 0.80 -12.08 1.67
N GLY A 348 1.09 -13.26 2.21
CA GLY A 348 0.46 -14.51 1.78
C GLY A 348 -1.07 -14.45 1.88
N LEU A 349 -1.59 -13.86 2.96
CA LEU A 349 -3.02 -13.65 3.16
C LEU A 349 -3.66 -12.77 2.06
N TYR A 350 -2.92 -11.79 1.53
CA TYR A 350 -3.37 -10.96 0.41
C TYR A 350 -3.45 -11.77 -0.88
N LEU A 351 -2.48 -12.65 -1.14
CA LEU A 351 -2.49 -13.52 -2.32
C LEU A 351 -3.59 -14.60 -2.26
N GLU A 352 -3.83 -15.19 -1.09
CA GLU A 352 -4.93 -16.13 -0.88
C GLU A 352 -6.31 -15.49 -1.11
N ASN A 353 -6.42 -14.19 -0.79
CA ASN A 353 -7.64 -13.40 -0.95
C ASN A 353 -7.62 -12.50 -2.19
N PHE A 354 -6.76 -12.77 -3.17
CA PHE A 354 -6.57 -11.91 -4.36
C PHE A 354 -7.88 -11.67 -5.12
N GLY A 355 -8.76 -12.68 -5.14
CA GLY A 355 -10.09 -12.65 -5.76
C GLY A 355 -11.19 -11.93 -4.96
N ASN A 356 -10.93 -11.54 -3.71
CA ASN A 356 -11.91 -10.94 -2.80
C ASN A 356 -11.90 -9.41 -2.92
N THR A 357 -13.02 -8.75 -2.67
CA THR A 357 -13.12 -7.28 -2.68
C THR A 357 -12.79 -6.64 -1.34
N ASN A 358 -12.78 -7.41 -0.25
CA ASN A 358 -12.52 -6.89 1.09
C ASN A 358 -11.02 -6.60 1.29
N PRO A 359 -10.66 -5.44 1.86
CA PRO A 359 -9.26 -5.09 2.11
C PRO A 359 -8.66 -5.97 3.21
N ILE A 360 -7.44 -6.45 2.98
CA ILE A 360 -6.65 -7.15 4.00
C ILE A 360 -5.95 -6.11 4.87
N ARG A 361 -6.22 -6.11 6.18
CA ARG A 361 -5.73 -5.07 7.11
C ARG A 361 -4.59 -5.52 8.03
N HIS A 362 -4.05 -6.71 7.83
CA HIS A 362 -2.97 -7.28 8.65
C HIS A 362 -2.14 -8.29 7.85
N TYR A 363 -0.93 -8.55 8.34
CA TYR A 363 -0.06 -9.60 7.83
C TYR A 363 -0.56 -10.99 8.25
N GLY A 364 -0.54 -11.96 7.32
CA GLY A 364 -0.76 -13.38 7.61
C GLY A 364 0.48 -14.06 8.20
N ASP A 365 0.47 -15.40 8.20
CA ASP A 365 1.54 -16.21 8.80
C ASP A 365 2.72 -16.47 7.85
N HIS A 366 2.49 -16.36 6.54
CA HIS A 366 3.52 -16.57 5.52
C HIS A 366 3.61 -15.38 4.55
N MET A 367 4.77 -15.28 3.92
CA MET A 367 5.15 -14.19 3.02
C MET A 367 5.71 -14.77 1.72
N VAL A 368 5.59 -14.03 0.62
CA VAL A 368 6.01 -14.48 -0.71
C VAL A 368 6.95 -13.46 -1.33
N LEU A 369 8.20 -13.87 -1.61
CA LEU A 369 9.18 -13.06 -2.32
C LEU A 369 8.86 -13.09 -3.83
N VAL A 370 8.48 -11.95 -4.38
CA VAL A 370 8.01 -11.83 -5.78
C VAL A 370 8.96 -11.06 -6.69
N ALA A 371 9.84 -10.24 -6.12
CA ALA A 371 10.87 -9.55 -6.90
C ALA A 371 12.14 -9.45 -6.06
N MET A 372 13.30 -9.67 -6.68
CA MET A 372 14.56 -9.38 -6.04
C MET A 372 15.60 -8.88 -7.04
N SER A 373 16.39 -7.89 -6.64
CA SER A 373 17.57 -7.47 -7.39
C SER A 373 18.72 -7.31 -6.41
N GLN A 374 19.80 -8.05 -6.67
CA GLN A 374 21.03 -8.00 -5.89
C GLN A 374 22.12 -7.32 -6.70
N LYS A 375 22.97 -6.51 -6.05
CA LYS A 375 24.02 -5.73 -6.71
C LYS A 375 25.02 -6.57 -7.53
N ASP A 376 25.22 -7.84 -7.16
CA ASP A 376 26.25 -8.72 -7.72
C ASP A 376 25.72 -9.82 -8.67
N THR A 377 24.40 -9.89 -8.91
CA THR A 377 23.80 -10.85 -9.85
C THR A 377 22.99 -10.10 -10.91
N MET A 378 23.46 -10.19 -12.17
CA MET A 378 22.85 -9.52 -13.32
C MET A 378 21.87 -10.44 -14.08
N GLU A 379 21.60 -11.63 -13.56
CA GLU A 379 20.71 -12.62 -14.15
C GLU A 379 19.48 -12.78 -13.25
N CYS A 380 18.37 -12.13 -13.63
CA CYS A 380 17.05 -12.50 -13.13
C CYS A 380 16.62 -13.78 -13.85
N ASP A 381 16.47 -14.85 -13.08
CA ASP A 381 15.89 -16.11 -13.54
C ASP A 381 14.39 -15.89 -13.88
N GLU A 382 13.82 -16.67 -14.80
CA GLU A 382 12.42 -16.53 -15.30
C GLU A 382 11.32 -16.85 -14.24
N LYS A 383 11.58 -16.67 -12.94
CA LYS A 383 10.63 -17.00 -11.85
C LYS A 383 10.31 -15.80 -10.97
N HIS A 384 9.17 -15.17 -11.22
CA HIS A 384 8.65 -14.06 -10.42
C HIS A 384 7.92 -14.48 -9.12
N ILE A 385 7.88 -15.77 -8.81
CA ILE A 385 7.68 -16.24 -7.43
C ILE A 385 8.95 -17.00 -7.08
N TYR A 386 9.79 -16.37 -6.27
CA TYR A 386 11.07 -16.94 -5.87
C TYR A 386 10.89 -17.91 -4.71
N GLU A 387 10.18 -17.49 -3.66
CA GLU A 387 10.08 -18.27 -2.43
C GLU A 387 8.87 -17.88 -1.58
N THR A 388 8.29 -18.86 -0.88
CA THR A 388 7.33 -18.65 0.21
C THR A 388 7.99 -19.01 1.53
N PHE A 389 7.92 -18.12 2.52
CA PHE A 389 8.62 -18.27 3.80
C PHE A 389 7.74 -17.84 4.97
N SER A 390 8.11 -18.27 6.19
CA SER A 390 7.42 -17.84 7.41
C SER A 390 7.61 -16.34 7.62
N ARG A 391 6.54 -15.63 8.04
CA ARG A 391 6.62 -14.22 8.41
C ARG A 391 7.69 -13.93 9.46
N GLU A 392 8.02 -14.91 10.29
CA GLU A 392 9.09 -14.86 11.28
C GLU A 392 10.45 -14.45 10.71
N LEU A 393 10.72 -14.73 9.43
CA LEU A 393 12.06 -14.51 8.89
C LEU A 393 12.23 -13.15 8.20
N ILE A 394 11.16 -12.37 7.99
CA ILE A 394 11.07 -11.09 7.22
C ILE A 394 11.65 -11.12 5.78
N LEU A 395 12.63 -11.96 5.49
CA LEU A 395 13.18 -12.38 4.22
C LEU A 395 13.41 -13.90 4.29
N PRO A 396 13.63 -14.57 3.15
CA PRO A 396 14.17 -15.92 3.15
C PRO A 396 15.44 -16.06 4.02
N GLU A 397 15.55 -17.17 4.74
CA GLU A 397 16.63 -17.42 5.71
C GLU A 397 18.03 -17.29 5.07
N GLU A 398 18.16 -17.80 3.84
CA GLU A 398 19.41 -17.77 3.07
C GLU A 398 19.89 -16.35 2.74
N ILE A 399 18.95 -15.42 2.57
CA ILE A 399 19.25 -14.00 2.31
C ILE A 399 19.50 -13.28 3.63
N LEU A 400 18.64 -13.51 4.62
CA LEU A 400 18.66 -12.82 5.91
C LEU A 400 20.02 -12.96 6.63
N GLN A 401 20.58 -14.17 6.65
CA GLN A 401 21.84 -14.47 7.36
C GLN A 401 23.06 -13.66 6.88
N HIS A 402 22.97 -13.04 5.70
CA HIS A 402 24.05 -12.27 5.10
C HIS A 402 23.86 -10.74 5.25
N LYS A 403 22.79 -10.28 5.89
CA LYS A 403 22.46 -8.86 6.00
C LYS A 403 22.48 -8.40 7.47
N LYS A 404 23.30 -7.38 7.77
CA LYS A 404 23.37 -6.76 9.10
C LYS A 404 22.39 -5.60 9.30
N LEU A 405 22.05 -4.92 8.21
CA LEU A 405 21.16 -3.77 8.23
C LEU A 405 20.08 -3.98 7.18
N LEU A 406 18.83 -3.96 7.62
CA LEU A 406 17.68 -4.03 6.72
C LEU A 406 16.78 -2.83 6.96
N GLN A 407 16.29 -2.25 5.87
CA GLN A 407 15.21 -1.29 5.86
C GLN A 407 13.97 -1.97 5.32
N VAL A 408 12.89 -1.97 6.10
CA VAL A 408 11.64 -2.64 5.80
C VAL A 408 10.54 -1.58 5.69
N TYR A 409 10.02 -1.40 4.48
CA TYR A 409 9.04 -0.39 4.16
C TYR A 409 7.69 -1.02 3.90
N SER A 410 6.63 -0.44 4.46
CA SER A 410 5.26 -0.91 4.20
C SER A 410 4.90 -0.79 2.72
N LEU A 411 4.34 -1.85 2.14
CA LEU A 411 3.72 -1.84 0.81
C LEU A 411 2.20 -1.91 0.98
N GLN A 412 1.51 -0.85 0.60
CA GLN A 412 0.09 -0.67 0.85
C GLN A 412 -0.60 0.07 -0.30
N ALA A 413 -1.92 -0.10 -0.40
CA ALA A 413 -2.79 0.74 -1.22
C ALA A 413 -4.11 0.96 -0.49
N GLU A 414 -4.51 2.22 -0.32
CA GLU A 414 -5.71 2.62 0.44
C GLU A 414 -5.72 2.00 1.86
N GLU A 415 -6.61 1.04 2.13
CA GLU A 415 -6.73 0.31 3.40
C GLU A 415 -6.05 -1.07 3.39
N THR A 416 -5.43 -1.47 2.28
CA THR A 416 -4.93 -2.83 2.06
C THR A 416 -3.44 -2.96 2.38
N CYS A 417 -3.13 -3.88 3.29
CA CYS A 417 -1.81 -4.39 3.61
C CYS A 417 -1.39 -5.42 2.56
N ILE A 418 -0.72 -4.93 1.51
CA ILE A 418 -0.27 -5.74 0.37
C ILE A 418 0.96 -6.56 0.73
N GLY A 419 1.89 -5.98 1.49
CA GLY A 419 3.18 -6.61 1.78
C GLY A 419 4.18 -5.61 2.35
N TYR A 420 5.45 -5.76 1.96
CA TYR A 420 6.52 -4.83 2.29
C TYR A 420 7.67 -4.93 1.30
N VAL A 421 8.52 -3.89 1.27
CA VAL A 421 9.75 -3.84 0.49
C VAL A 421 10.93 -3.83 1.44
N VAL A 422 11.94 -4.66 1.20
CA VAL A 422 13.18 -4.69 1.98
C VAL A 422 14.33 -4.16 1.15
N THR A 423 15.18 -3.33 1.74
CA THR A 423 16.47 -2.93 1.17
C THR A 423 17.60 -3.12 2.17
N ASP A 424 18.79 -3.51 1.73
CA ASP A 424 19.90 -3.94 2.61
C ASP A 424 20.89 -2.85 3.06
N GLY A 425 20.46 -1.59 3.08
CA GLY A 425 21.26 -0.51 3.61
C GLY A 425 20.83 0.84 3.09
N PHE A 426 21.43 1.90 3.64
CA PHE A 426 21.24 3.25 3.14
C PHE A 426 22.29 3.56 2.09
N THR A 427 21.88 4.14 0.96
CA THR A 427 22.85 4.96 0.21
C THR A 427 22.71 6.39 0.69
N ALA A 428 23.83 7.13 0.68
CA ALA A 428 23.85 8.58 0.94
C ALA A 428 22.97 9.40 -0.04
N HIS A 429 22.29 8.74 -0.97
CA HIS A 429 21.44 9.31 -2.00
C HIS A 429 19.98 8.85 -1.92
N MET A 430 19.62 8.00 -0.94
CA MET A 430 18.23 7.66 -0.68
C MET A 430 17.55 8.83 0.03
N GLU A 431 16.51 9.34 -0.62
CA GLU A 431 15.70 10.42 -0.07
C GLU A 431 14.33 9.87 0.27
N TYR A 432 13.91 10.02 1.51
CA TYR A 432 12.73 9.37 2.06
C TYR A 432 11.47 9.63 1.22
N ASN A 433 11.25 10.87 0.80
CA ASN A 433 10.12 11.25 -0.04
C ASN A 433 10.06 10.49 -1.37
N PHE A 434 11.23 10.09 -1.92
CA PHE A 434 11.28 9.28 -3.13
C PHE A 434 10.78 7.85 -2.90
N LEU A 435 11.26 7.18 -1.85
CA LEU A 435 10.87 5.79 -1.56
C LEU A 435 9.40 5.70 -1.17
N GLU A 436 8.90 6.64 -0.36
CA GLU A 436 7.47 6.71 -0.02
C GLU A 436 6.62 6.76 -1.29
N THR A 437 6.97 7.65 -2.21
CA THR A 437 6.24 7.82 -3.46
C THR A 437 6.39 6.59 -4.36
N ALA A 438 7.59 6.06 -4.50
CA ALA A 438 7.86 4.90 -5.35
C ALA A 438 7.12 3.66 -4.85
N PHE A 439 7.16 3.37 -3.56
CA PHE A 439 6.47 2.22 -2.98
C PHE A 439 4.95 2.42 -2.92
N SER A 440 4.47 3.66 -2.79
CA SER A 440 3.05 3.97 -2.99
C SER A 440 2.61 3.72 -4.44
N LEU A 441 3.42 4.08 -5.44
CA LEU A 441 3.15 3.75 -6.85
C LEU A 441 3.14 2.24 -7.08
N LEU A 442 4.08 1.49 -6.48
CA LEU A 442 4.11 0.03 -6.55
C LEU A 442 2.84 -0.58 -5.95
N GLY A 443 2.48 -0.18 -4.72
CA GLY A 443 1.28 -0.68 -4.04
C GLY A 443 0.01 -0.41 -4.85
N ASN A 444 -0.15 0.83 -5.35
CA ASN A 444 -1.29 1.20 -6.19
C ASN A 444 -1.34 0.41 -7.51
N SER A 445 -0.18 0.12 -8.10
CA SER A 445 -0.11 -0.64 -9.36
C SER A 445 -0.45 -2.12 -9.16
N ILE A 446 0.01 -2.72 -8.06
CA ILE A 446 -0.36 -4.09 -7.67
C ILE A 446 -1.87 -4.20 -7.46
N GLU A 447 -2.47 -3.25 -6.74
CA GLU A 447 -3.91 -3.23 -6.51
C GLU A 447 -4.70 -2.94 -7.80
N ARG A 448 -4.17 -2.13 -8.72
CA ARG A 448 -4.76 -1.91 -10.05
C ARG A 448 -4.81 -3.22 -10.86
N VAL A 449 -3.70 -3.96 -10.90
CA VAL A 449 -3.60 -5.27 -11.56
C VAL A 449 -4.60 -6.25 -10.94
N ARG A 450 -4.67 -6.32 -9.61
CA ARG A 450 -5.63 -7.17 -8.91
C ARG A 450 -7.08 -6.82 -9.29
N ARG A 451 -7.46 -5.54 -9.19
CA ARG A 451 -8.81 -5.06 -9.53
C ARG A 451 -9.17 -5.39 -10.98
N ALA A 452 -8.24 -5.22 -11.92
CA ALA A 452 -8.45 -5.59 -13.32
C ALA A 452 -8.70 -7.10 -13.48
N SER A 453 -7.88 -7.94 -12.86
CA SER A 453 -8.03 -9.40 -12.89
C SER A 453 -9.36 -9.89 -12.28
N VAL A 454 -9.74 -9.33 -11.13
CA VAL A 454 -11.03 -9.63 -10.48
C VAL A 454 -12.20 -9.19 -11.36
N MET A 455 -12.13 -7.98 -11.93
CA MET A 455 -13.16 -7.47 -12.83
C MET A 455 -13.33 -8.34 -14.08
N GLU A 456 -12.22 -8.77 -14.70
CA GLU A 456 -12.26 -9.66 -15.87
C GLU A 456 -12.89 -11.02 -15.53
N SER A 457 -12.53 -11.60 -14.38
CA SER A 457 -13.11 -12.85 -13.89
C SER A 457 -14.63 -12.72 -13.63
N LEU A 458 -15.05 -11.64 -12.97
CA LEU A 458 -16.47 -11.36 -12.72
C LEU A 458 -17.24 -11.14 -14.01
N ASN A 459 -16.70 -10.37 -14.96
CA ASN A 459 -17.31 -10.16 -16.28
C ASN A 459 -17.44 -11.49 -17.05
N SER A 460 -16.43 -12.36 -16.98
CA SER A 460 -16.49 -13.69 -17.59
C SER A 460 -17.59 -14.57 -16.97
N ARG A 461 -17.75 -14.53 -15.64
CA ARG A 461 -18.82 -15.25 -14.94
C ARG A 461 -20.21 -14.69 -15.27
N LEU A 462 -20.36 -13.37 -15.28
CA LEU A 462 -21.61 -12.69 -15.65
C LEU A 462 -21.98 -13.00 -17.11
N SER A 463 -21.01 -12.96 -18.03
CA SER A 463 -21.22 -13.31 -19.43
C SER A 463 -21.73 -14.74 -19.58
N LYS A 464 -21.13 -15.72 -18.86
CA LYS A 464 -21.62 -17.10 -18.84
C LYS A 464 -23.06 -17.18 -18.34
N MET A 465 -23.37 -16.58 -17.19
CA MET A 465 -24.74 -16.57 -16.63
C MET A 465 -25.77 -15.92 -17.55
N TYR A 466 -25.38 -14.90 -18.31
CA TYR A 466 -26.26 -14.20 -19.25
C TYR A 466 -26.62 -15.03 -20.48
N ILE A 467 -25.71 -15.89 -20.96
CA ILE A 467 -25.89 -16.65 -22.20
C ILE A 467 -26.27 -18.12 -21.99
N THR A 468 -26.32 -18.62 -20.75
CA THR A 468 -26.73 -19.99 -20.42
C THR A 468 -28.07 -20.04 -19.69
N ASP A 469 -28.80 -21.15 -19.85
CA ASP A 469 -29.99 -21.48 -19.08
C ASP A 469 -29.60 -22.03 -17.69
N PRO A 470 -30.11 -21.46 -16.60
CA PRO A 470 -29.67 -21.81 -15.24
C PRO A 470 -30.07 -23.22 -14.78
N LEU A 471 -31.12 -23.80 -15.39
CA LEU A 471 -31.58 -25.16 -15.04
C LEU A 471 -30.71 -26.22 -15.72
N THR A 472 -30.37 -26.02 -16.99
CA THR A 472 -29.76 -27.05 -17.84
C THR A 472 -28.27 -26.90 -18.06
N GLY A 473 -27.71 -25.70 -17.84
CA GLY A 473 -26.32 -25.36 -18.17
C GLY A 473 -26.04 -25.20 -19.67
N LEU A 474 -27.01 -25.50 -20.54
CA LEU A 474 -26.93 -25.24 -21.98
C LEU A 474 -27.03 -23.74 -22.27
N TYR A 475 -26.74 -23.33 -23.51
CA TYR A 475 -26.97 -21.94 -23.91
C TYR A 475 -28.47 -21.59 -23.84
N ASN A 476 -28.79 -20.32 -23.67
CA ASN A 476 -30.16 -19.80 -23.76
C ASN A 476 -30.35 -19.08 -25.12
N ARG A 477 -31.50 -18.44 -25.30
CA ARG A 477 -31.81 -17.70 -26.55
C ARG A 477 -30.78 -16.61 -26.89
N PHE A 478 -30.21 -15.93 -25.91
CA PHE A 478 -29.12 -14.97 -26.15
C PHE A 478 -27.82 -15.67 -26.57
N GLY A 479 -27.55 -16.85 -26.03
CA GLY A 479 -26.42 -17.68 -26.44
C GLY A 479 -26.50 -18.15 -27.90
N LEU A 480 -27.70 -18.38 -28.43
CA LEU A 480 -27.91 -18.69 -29.86
C LEU A 480 -27.46 -17.55 -30.76
N GLU A 481 -27.91 -16.33 -30.46
CA GLU A 481 -27.56 -15.13 -31.23
C GLU A 481 -26.06 -14.84 -31.20
N GLN A 482 -25.42 -15.03 -30.04
CA GLN A 482 -23.99 -14.73 -29.89
C GLN A 482 -23.05 -15.84 -30.37
N LYS A 483 -23.37 -17.11 -30.11
CA LYS A 483 -22.46 -18.24 -30.40
C LYS A 483 -22.98 -19.19 -31.47
N GLY A 484 -24.27 -19.55 -31.42
CA GLY A 484 -24.87 -20.44 -32.40
C GLY A 484 -24.77 -19.87 -33.82
N ARG A 485 -25.07 -18.58 -33.99
CA ARG A 485 -24.94 -17.88 -35.28
C ARG A 485 -23.50 -17.85 -35.79
N LEU A 486 -22.53 -17.55 -34.93
CA LEU A 486 -21.11 -17.55 -35.30
C LEU A 486 -20.64 -18.94 -35.74
N LEU A 487 -21.05 -20.00 -35.03
CA LEU A 487 -20.72 -21.38 -35.40
C LEU A 487 -21.32 -21.73 -36.77
N TYR A 488 -22.59 -21.40 -36.98
CA TYR A 488 -23.26 -21.62 -38.27
C TYR A 488 -22.53 -20.90 -39.40
N ASP A 489 -22.21 -19.61 -39.23
CA ASP A 489 -21.46 -18.83 -40.22
C ASP A 489 -20.06 -19.41 -40.49
N GLN A 490 -19.40 -19.96 -39.46
CA GLN A 490 -18.11 -20.65 -39.61
C GLN A 490 -18.22 -21.94 -40.42
N LEU A 491 -19.25 -22.75 -40.18
CA LEU A 491 -19.51 -23.97 -40.95
C LEU A 491 -19.76 -23.64 -42.43
N MET A 492 -20.59 -22.63 -42.70
CA MET A 492 -20.90 -22.20 -44.06
C MET A 492 -19.66 -21.65 -44.79
N LYS A 493 -18.83 -20.85 -44.11
CA LYS A 493 -17.58 -20.34 -44.68
C LYS A 493 -16.53 -21.43 -44.91
N ALA A 494 -16.55 -22.50 -44.12
CA ALA A 494 -15.64 -23.63 -44.25
C ALA A 494 -16.12 -24.66 -45.28
N ASP A 495 -17.15 -24.36 -46.06
CA ASP A 495 -17.78 -25.25 -47.04
C ASP A 495 -18.23 -26.59 -46.42
N LYS A 496 -18.68 -26.54 -45.15
CA LYS A 496 -19.24 -27.67 -44.42
C LYS A 496 -20.76 -27.60 -44.41
N LYS A 497 -21.39 -28.76 -44.30
CA LYS A 497 -22.83 -28.88 -44.07
C LYS A 497 -23.15 -28.59 -42.61
N ALA A 498 -24.07 -27.67 -42.34
CA ALA A 498 -24.58 -27.45 -40.99
C ALA A 498 -25.77 -28.36 -40.72
N TYR A 499 -25.74 -29.01 -39.56
CA TYR A 499 -26.79 -29.89 -39.07
C TYR A 499 -27.49 -29.23 -37.89
N ILE A 500 -28.81 -29.13 -37.96
CA ILE A 500 -29.70 -28.51 -36.97
C ILE A 500 -30.66 -29.57 -36.45
N CYS A 501 -30.76 -29.67 -35.13
CA CYS A 501 -31.72 -30.48 -34.42
C CYS A 501 -32.64 -29.62 -33.58
N PHE A 502 -33.95 -29.81 -33.71
CA PHE A 502 -34.95 -29.29 -32.79
C PHE A 502 -35.52 -30.44 -31.97
N ILE A 503 -35.42 -30.36 -30.64
CA ILE A 503 -35.71 -31.45 -29.71
C ILE A 503 -36.76 -30.98 -28.71
N ASP A 504 -37.82 -31.75 -28.51
CA ASP A 504 -38.90 -31.46 -27.56
C ASP A 504 -39.18 -32.69 -26.69
N ILE A 505 -39.26 -32.50 -25.36
CA ILE A 505 -39.55 -33.59 -24.41
C ILE A 505 -41.02 -34.01 -24.51
N ASP A 506 -41.26 -35.28 -24.83
CA ASP A 506 -42.62 -35.81 -24.94
C ASP A 506 -43.30 -35.91 -23.56
N ASN A 507 -44.47 -35.28 -23.44
CA ASN A 507 -45.35 -35.36 -22.26
C ASN A 507 -44.75 -34.80 -20.95
N LEU A 508 -43.84 -33.81 -21.01
CA LEU A 508 -43.31 -33.18 -19.80
C LEU A 508 -44.42 -32.68 -18.87
N LYS A 509 -45.50 -32.11 -19.42
CA LYS A 509 -46.68 -31.71 -18.63
C LYS A 509 -47.28 -32.87 -17.82
N LYS A 510 -47.38 -34.07 -18.40
CA LYS A 510 -47.88 -35.26 -17.68
C LYS A 510 -46.91 -35.70 -16.58
N ILE A 511 -45.60 -35.57 -16.81
CA ILE A 511 -44.59 -35.85 -15.78
C ILE A 511 -44.78 -34.89 -14.60
N ASN A 512 -44.92 -33.58 -14.88
CA ASN A 512 -45.20 -32.56 -13.86
C ASN A 512 -46.50 -32.82 -13.10
N ASP A 513 -47.59 -33.11 -13.82
CA ASP A 513 -48.92 -33.30 -13.24
C ASP A 513 -49.00 -34.56 -12.34
N VAL A 514 -48.22 -35.61 -12.64
CA VAL A 514 -48.26 -36.89 -11.93
C VAL A 514 -47.19 -37.02 -10.84
N TYR A 515 -45.98 -36.51 -11.09
CA TYR A 515 -44.81 -36.72 -10.24
C TYR A 515 -44.25 -35.43 -9.62
N GLY A 516 -44.83 -34.27 -9.94
CA GLY A 516 -44.42 -32.97 -9.43
C GLY A 516 -43.34 -32.29 -10.29
N HIS A 517 -43.18 -30.98 -10.09
CA HIS A 517 -42.26 -30.15 -10.87
C HIS A 517 -40.79 -30.53 -10.69
N GLU A 518 -40.37 -31.01 -9.52
CA GLU A 518 -38.99 -31.48 -9.30
C GLU A 518 -38.62 -32.63 -10.25
N CYS A 519 -39.55 -33.57 -10.48
CA CYS A 519 -39.35 -34.65 -11.47
C CYS A 519 -39.35 -34.13 -12.92
N GLY A 520 -40.07 -33.06 -13.21
CA GLY A 520 -39.99 -32.39 -14.52
C GLY A 520 -38.65 -31.71 -14.75
N ASP A 521 -38.15 -31.00 -13.74
CA ASP A 521 -36.84 -30.37 -13.78
C ASP A 521 -35.73 -31.41 -13.98
N ASP A 522 -35.81 -32.55 -13.28
CA ASP A 522 -34.94 -33.71 -13.51
C ASP A 522 -35.02 -34.23 -14.95
N ALA A 523 -36.22 -34.33 -15.53
CA ALA A 523 -36.39 -34.73 -16.93
C ALA A 523 -35.73 -33.75 -17.91
N ILE A 524 -35.83 -32.44 -17.64
CA ILE A 524 -35.19 -31.38 -18.45
C ILE A 524 -33.66 -31.47 -18.34
N ILE A 525 -33.12 -31.59 -17.12
CA ILE A 525 -31.67 -31.72 -16.86
C ILE A 525 -31.10 -32.95 -17.56
N ARG A 526 -31.85 -34.06 -17.55
CA ARG A 526 -31.36 -35.31 -18.15
C ARG A 526 -31.31 -35.23 -19.68
N THR A 527 -32.32 -34.63 -20.29
CA THR A 527 -32.30 -34.33 -21.73
C THR A 527 -31.14 -33.42 -22.08
N SER A 528 -30.85 -32.39 -21.26
CA SER A 528 -29.72 -31.48 -21.52
C SER A 528 -28.36 -32.15 -21.39
N GLN A 529 -28.21 -33.10 -20.45
CA GLN A 529 -27.00 -33.91 -20.31
C GLN A 529 -26.78 -34.82 -21.52
N MET A 530 -27.83 -35.44 -22.05
CA MET A 530 -27.75 -36.26 -23.27
C MET A 530 -27.32 -35.44 -24.47
N ILE A 531 -27.96 -34.28 -24.67
CA ILE A 531 -27.57 -33.38 -25.76
C ILE A 531 -26.09 -33.02 -25.60
N SER A 532 -25.67 -32.64 -24.39
CA SER A 532 -24.28 -32.27 -24.09
C SER A 532 -23.28 -33.41 -24.35
N LYS A 533 -23.62 -34.67 -24.03
CA LYS A 533 -22.77 -35.84 -24.30
C LYS A 533 -22.65 -36.15 -25.80
N GLY A 534 -23.71 -35.89 -26.57
CA GLY A 534 -23.69 -36.01 -28.04
C GLY A 534 -22.91 -34.89 -28.73
N LEU A 535 -22.56 -33.82 -28.01
CA LEU A 535 -21.75 -32.70 -28.52
C LEU A 535 -20.25 -32.91 -28.21
N ARG A 536 -19.64 -33.93 -28.83
CA ARG A 536 -18.24 -34.31 -28.55
C ARG A 536 -17.20 -33.43 -29.24
N ASN A 537 -17.60 -32.68 -30.27
CA ASN A 537 -16.70 -31.93 -31.15
C ASN A 537 -16.73 -30.43 -30.86
N ALA A 538 -15.58 -29.76 -31.02
CA ALA A 538 -15.43 -28.30 -30.82
C ALA A 538 -16.30 -27.44 -31.77
N MET A 539 -16.87 -28.04 -32.82
CA MET A 539 -17.76 -27.42 -33.80
C MET A 539 -19.24 -27.76 -33.52
N SER A 540 -19.68 -27.64 -32.27
CA SER A 540 -21.06 -27.92 -31.88
C SER A 540 -21.59 -26.95 -30.84
N PHE A 541 -22.90 -26.74 -30.84
CA PHE A 541 -23.62 -25.80 -29.99
C PHE A 541 -24.96 -26.41 -29.60
N ALA A 542 -25.36 -26.26 -28.33
CA ALA A 542 -26.72 -26.60 -27.90
C ALA A 542 -27.28 -25.58 -26.92
N MET A 543 -28.59 -25.37 -27.00
CA MET A 543 -29.34 -24.45 -26.18
C MET A 543 -30.67 -25.04 -25.73
N ARG A 544 -31.22 -24.48 -24.64
CA ARG A 544 -32.63 -24.60 -24.31
C ARG A 544 -33.40 -23.45 -24.96
N TYR A 545 -34.30 -23.78 -25.88
CA TYR A 545 -35.09 -22.81 -26.66
C TYR A 545 -36.22 -22.18 -25.82
N GLY A 546 -36.87 -23.00 -25.01
CA GLY A 546 -37.86 -22.58 -24.02
C GLY A 546 -38.60 -23.80 -23.46
N GLY A 547 -39.10 -23.75 -22.22
CA GLY A 547 -39.89 -24.86 -21.66
C GLY A 547 -39.19 -26.23 -21.74
N ASP A 548 -39.75 -27.16 -22.51
CA ASP A 548 -39.25 -28.51 -22.84
C ASP A 548 -38.47 -28.60 -24.18
N GLU A 549 -38.21 -27.48 -24.83
CA GLU A 549 -37.63 -27.39 -26.17
C GLU A 549 -36.13 -27.06 -26.13
N PHE A 550 -35.37 -27.72 -26.99
CA PHE A 550 -33.93 -27.58 -27.15
C PHE A 550 -33.56 -27.49 -28.64
N VAL A 551 -32.48 -26.77 -28.92
CA VAL A 551 -31.89 -26.68 -30.25
C VAL A 551 -30.43 -27.03 -30.17
N ALA A 552 -29.96 -27.85 -31.11
CA ALA A 552 -28.55 -28.17 -31.25
C ALA A 552 -28.08 -27.95 -32.71
N VAL A 553 -26.88 -27.42 -32.87
CA VAL A 553 -26.28 -27.01 -34.15
C VAL A 553 -24.86 -27.53 -34.20
N GLY A 554 -24.47 -28.19 -35.30
CA GLY A 554 -23.12 -28.70 -35.50
C GLY A 554 -22.85 -29.07 -36.94
N ASP A 555 -21.76 -29.79 -37.21
CA ASP A 555 -21.58 -30.46 -38.51
C ASP A 555 -22.21 -31.87 -38.50
N THR A 556 -22.23 -32.53 -39.65
CA THR A 556 -22.90 -33.83 -39.82
C THR A 556 -22.32 -34.97 -38.97
N SER A 557 -21.14 -34.80 -38.36
CA SER A 557 -20.60 -35.81 -37.43
C SER A 557 -21.46 -35.94 -36.15
N MET A 558 -22.20 -34.89 -35.80
CA MET A 558 -23.08 -34.85 -34.64
C MET A 558 -24.31 -35.78 -34.77
N ILE A 559 -24.66 -36.21 -35.98
CA ILE A 559 -25.84 -37.05 -36.26
C ILE A 559 -25.75 -38.38 -35.50
N ASP A 560 -24.63 -39.08 -35.67
CA ASP A 560 -24.45 -40.42 -35.10
C ASP A 560 -24.25 -40.34 -33.58
N ASP A 561 -23.55 -39.31 -33.11
CA ASP A 561 -23.31 -39.07 -31.68
C ASP A 561 -24.62 -38.79 -30.92
N LEU A 562 -25.49 -37.92 -31.44
CA LEU A 562 -26.78 -37.65 -30.80
C LEU A 562 -27.72 -38.85 -30.85
N LYS A 563 -27.71 -39.64 -31.94
CA LYS A 563 -28.56 -40.84 -32.06
C LYS A 563 -28.16 -41.91 -31.05
N ALA A 564 -26.86 -42.14 -30.86
CA ALA A 564 -26.38 -43.09 -29.86
C ALA A 564 -26.81 -42.69 -28.43
N GLU A 565 -26.67 -41.42 -28.07
CA GLU A 565 -27.04 -40.92 -26.74
C GLU A 565 -28.57 -40.86 -26.54
N GLN A 566 -29.33 -40.67 -27.61
CA GLN A 566 -30.80 -40.75 -27.59
C GLN A 566 -31.28 -42.16 -27.28
N GLU A 567 -30.70 -43.20 -27.91
CA GLU A 567 -31.05 -44.60 -27.66
C GLU A 567 -30.80 -44.99 -26.20
N GLU A 568 -29.69 -44.52 -25.61
CA GLU A 568 -29.34 -44.75 -24.20
C GLU A 568 -30.38 -44.16 -23.23
N ILE A 569 -30.94 -42.98 -23.52
CA ILE A 569 -32.00 -42.38 -22.69
C ILE A 569 -33.37 -43.05 -22.84
N LEU A 570 -33.64 -43.65 -24.01
CA LEU A 570 -34.88 -44.37 -24.26
C LEU A 570 -34.92 -45.73 -23.54
N GLU A 571 -33.76 -46.25 -23.12
CA GLU A 571 -33.68 -47.41 -22.23
C GLU A 571 -34.30 -47.10 -20.86
N LYS A 572 -35.01 -48.10 -20.32
CA LYS A 572 -35.84 -47.92 -19.13
C LYS A 572 -34.95 -47.81 -17.89
N ASP A 573 -34.64 -46.58 -17.49
CA ASP A 573 -33.95 -46.32 -16.24
C ASP A 573 -34.85 -46.65 -15.04
N GLN A 574 -34.51 -47.71 -14.30
CA GLN A 574 -35.25 -48.17 -13.12
C GLN A 574 -35.29 -47.13 -11.99
N LYS A 575 -34.43 -46.10 -12.05
CA LYS A 575 -34.35 -45.03 -11.05
C LYS A 575 -35.52 -44.05 -11.08
N TYR A 576 -36.23 -43.91 -12.21
CA TYR A 576 -37.29 -42.89 -12.37
C TYR A 576 -38.66 -43.50 -12.66
N PRO A 577 -39.77 -42.91 -12.16
CA PRO A 577 -41.12 -43.47 -12.30
C PRO A 577 -41.74 -43.21 -13.69
N TYR A 578 -40.99 -42.64 -14.63
CA TYR A 578 -41.41 -42.34 -16.00
C TYR A 578 -40.34 -42.77 -17.00
N GLN A 579 -40.77 -43.10 -18.21
CA GLN A 579 -39.87 -43.28 -19.34
C GLN A 579 -39.71 -41.94 -20.05
N LEU A 580 -38.49 -41.43 -20.11
CA LEU A 580 -38.16 -40.22 -20.84
C LEU A 580 -38.18 -40.51 -22.34
N SER A 581 -38.87 -39.67 -23.12
CA SER A 581 -38.80 -39.73 -24.57
C SER A 581 -38.83 -38.32 -25.14
N ALA A 582 -38.21 -38.10 -26.29
CA ALA A 582 -38.19 -36.81 -26.97
C ALA A 582 -38.54 -36.97 -28.45
N SER A 583 -39.20 -35.97 -29.01
CA SER A 583 -39.43 -35.82 -30.45
C SER A 583 -38.35 -34.93 -31.03
N ILE A 584 -37.73 -35.37 -32.12
CA ILE A 584 -36.58 -34.69 -32.74
C ILE A 584 -36.91 -34.42 -34.20
N GLY A 585 -36.67 -33.19 -34.64
CA GLY A 585 -36.65 -32.79 -36.04
C GLY A 585 -35.23 -32.47 -36.46
N GLU A 586 -34.81 -33.09 -37.56
CA GLU A 586 -33.44 -33.01 -38.06
C GLU A 586 -33.44 -32.31 -39.42
N PHE A 587 -32.58 -31.30 -39.60
CA PHE A 587 -32.46 -30.57 -40.85
C PHE A 587 -30.99 -30.27 -41.16
N THR A 588 -30.59 -30.44 -42.42
CA THR A 588 -29.20 -30.21 -42.88
C THR A 588 -29.20 -29.13 -43.95
N VAL A 589 -28.35 -28.12 -43.78
CA VAL A 589 -28.13 -27.04 -44.74
C VAL A 589 -26.78 -27.23 -45.43
N ASP A 590 -26.79 -27.21 -46.75
CA ASP A 590 -25.59 -27.21 -47.58
C ASP A 590 -25.03 -25.78 -47.71
N SER A 591 -23.71 -25.63 -47.81
CA SER A 591 -23.02 -24.33 -47.95
C SER A 591 -23.45 -23.53 -49.19
N GLU A 592 -23.95 -24.21 -50.22
CA GLU A 592 -24.48 -23.59 -51.45
C GLU A 592 -25.87 -22.93 -51.26
N GLN A 593 -26.57 -23.24 -50.16
CA GLN A 593 -27.90 -22.73 -49.87
C GLN A 593 -27.82 -21.40 -49.10
N THR A 594 -28.46 -20.36 -49.62
CA THR A 594 -28.61 -19.08 -48.92
C THR A 594 -29.73 -19.18 -47.89
N MET A 595 -29.45 -19.78 -46.74
CA MET A 595 -30.41 -19.92 -45.63
C MET A 595 -29.79 -19.41 -44.33
N THR A 596 -30.58 -18.68 -43.55
CA THR A 596 -30.18 -18.21 -42.22
C THR A 596 -30.35 -19.30 -41.16
N LEU A 597 -29.60 -19.20 -40.05
CA LEU A 597 -29.75 -20.13 -38.93
C LEU A 597 -31.19 -20.20 -38.40
N GLN A 598 -31.90 -19.06 -38.37
CA GLN A 598 -33.28 -18.99 -37.88
C GLN A 598 -34.24 -19.78 -38.80
N GLU A 599 -34.12 -19.61 -40.11
CA GLU A 599 -34.93 -20.37 -41.09
C GLU A 599 -34.64 -21.88 -40.99
N ALA A 600 -33.36 -22.27 -40.78
CA ALA A 600 -32.98 -23.67 -40.60
C ALA A 600 -33.58 -24.28 -39.31
N ILE A 601 -33.63 -23.50 -38.22
CA ILE A 601 -34.28 -23.89 -36.95
C ILE A 601 -35.79 -24.07 -37.16
N GLU A 602 -36.44 -23.16 -37.89
CA GLU A 602 -37.88 -23.25 -38.21
C GLU A 602 -38.20 -24.50 -39.03
N HIS A 603 -37.36 -24.85 -40.02
CA HIS A 603 -37.50 -26.11 -40.76
C HIS A 603 -37.35 -27.35 -39.86
N ALA A 604 -36.39 -27.33 -38.93
CA ALA A 604 -36.21 -28.43 -37.97
C ALA A 604 -37.41 -28.55 -37.00
N ASP A 605 -37.98 -27.43 -36.56
CA ASP A 605 -39.18 -27.39 -35.72
C ASP A 605 -40.41 -28.00 -36.43
N ASP A 606 -40.65 -27.64 -37.70
CA ASP A 606 -41.74 -28.21 -38.51
C ASP A 606 -41.63 -29.76 -38.61
N ILE A 607 -40.40 -30.26 -38.83
CA ILE A 607 -40.14 -31.71 -38.91
C ILE A 607 -40.38 -32.38 -37.55
N MET A 608 -39.92 -31.75 -36.46
CA MET A 608 -40.14 -32.23 -35.08
C MET A 608 -41.64 -32.31 -34.78
N TYR A 609 -42.40 -31.29 -35.14
CA TYR A 609 -43.83 -31.19 -34.89
C TYR A 609 -44.61 -32.31 -35.59
N GLU A 610 -44.27 -32.63 -36.84
CA GLU A 610 -44.85 -33.76 -37.57
C GLU A 610 -44.47 -35.11 -36.95
N ALA A 611 -43.23 -35.27 -36.46
CA ALA A 611 -42.82 -36.46 -35.72
C ALA A 611 -43.61 -36.64 -34.41
N LYS A 612 -43.82 -35.54 -33.67
CA LYS A 612 -44.59 -35.50 -32.42
C LYS A 612 -46.07 -35.86 -32.65
N LYS A 613 -46.68 -35.37 -33.75
CA LYS A 613 -48.05 -35.75 -34.15
C LYS A 613 -48.17 -37.25 -34.44
N LYS A 614 -47.26 -37.83 -35.23
CA LYS A 614 -47.29 -39.26 -35.59
C LYS A 614 -47.22 -40.15 -34.35
N LYS A 615 -46.35 -39.83 -33.38
CA LYS A 615 -46.26 -40.55 -32.10
C LYS A 615 -47.55 -40.48 -31.27
N LYS A 616 -48.28 -39.36 -31.30
CA LYS A 616 -49.57 -39.23 -30.60
C LYS A 616 -50.70 -40.02 -31.28
N MET A 617 -50.66 -40.17 -32.60
CA MET A 617 -51.65 -40.96 -33.35
C MET A 617 -51.44 -42.47 -33.18
N GLY A 618 -50.19 -42.96 -33.18
CA GLY A 618 -49.89 -44.39 -33.01
C GLY A 618 -50.05 -44.96 -31.59
N ARG A 619 -50.41 -44.14 -30.59
CA ARG A 619 -50.65 -44.54 -29.19
C ARG A 619 -52.13 -44.67 -28.83
N LYS A 620 -53.04 -44.48 -29.79
CA LYS A 620 -54.50 -44.57 -29.58
C LYS A 620 -55.12 -45.94 -29.90
N ASP A 621 -54.30 -46.94 -30.22
CA ASP A 621 -54.74 -48.33 -30.47
C ASP A 621 -54.39 -49.25 -29.30
#